data_AF-E6TQG3-F1
#
_entry.id   AF-E6TQG3-F1
#
_cell.length_a   1.000
_cell.length_b   1.000
_cell.length_c   1.000
_cell.angle_alpha   90.00
_cell.angle_beta   90.00
_cell.angle_gamma   90.00
#
_symmetry.space_group_name_H-M   'P 1'
#
loop_
_entity.id
_entity.type
_entity.pdbx_description
1 polymer ?
#
loop_
_entity_poly.entity_id
_entity_poly.type
_entity_poly.pdbx_seq_one_letter_code
_entity_poly.pdbx_strand_id
1 'polypeptide(L)' 'MEGIGLAIVSCIVGLFILYIIIETAVRRGINSSMIGQYLEKKYGIKDIRENKKSFLDDDLDKD' A
#
# COMPACT_ATOMS: atom_id res chain seq x y z
N MET A 1 -23.92 -28.45 2.98
CA MET A 1 -23.69 -27.09 2.42
C MET A 1 -23.16 -26.10 3.45
N GLU A 2 -23.34 -26.33 4.76
CA GLU A 2 -22.93 -25.39 5.82
C GLU A 2 -21.41 -25.24 6.00
N GLY A 3 -20.64 -26.32 5.89
CA GLY A 3 -19.17 -26.28 6.04
C GLY A 3 -18.42 -25.62 4.88
N ILE A 4 -19.01 -25.59 3.68
CA ILE A 4 -18.38 -25.03 2.47
C ILE A 4 -18.31 -23.50 2.57
N GLY A 5 -19.36 -22.85 3.11
CA GLY A 5 -19.36 -21.41 3.32
C GLY A 5 -18.25 -20.95 4.26
N LEU A 6 -18.06 -21.66 5.38
CA LEU A 6 -17.03 -21.32 6.36
C LEU A 6 -15.61 -21.53 5.80
N ALA A 7 -15.41 -22.55 4.96
CA ALA A 7 -14.15 -22.78 4.25
C ALA A 7 -13.84 -21.65 3.27
N ILE A 8 -14.83 -21.18 2.50
CA ILE A 8 -14.67 -20.07 1.55
C ILE A 8 -14.31 -18.77 2.29
N VAL A 9 -15.02 -18.44 3.37
CA VAL A 9 -14.72 -17.25 4.18
C VAL A 9 -13.31 -17.32 4.76
N SER A 10 -12.91 -18.46 5.31
CA SER A 10 -11.55 -18.64 5.85
C SER A 10 -10.47 -18.48 4.76
N CYS A 11 -10.74 -18.97 3.56
CA CYS A 11 -9.83 -18.81 2.42
C CYS A 11 -9.66 -17.34 2.02
N ILE A 12 -10.76 -16.59 1.93
CA ILE A 12 -10.74 -15.15 1.61
C ILE A 12 -9.95 -14.37 2.68
N VAL A 13 -10.19 -14.65 3.95
CA VAL A 13 -9.47 -14.00 5.07
C VAL A 13 -7.97 -14.32 4.99
N GLY A 14 -7.60 -15.58 4.72
CA GLY A 14 -6.21 -15.98 4.54
C GLY A 14 -5.52 -15.26 3.37
N LEU A 15 -6.20 -15.16 2.23
CA LEU A 15 -5.70 -14.43 1.06
C LEU A 15 -5.55 -12.93 1.35
N PHE A 16 -6.46 -12.35 2.12
CA PHE A 16 -6.39 -10.95 2.51
C PHE A 16 -5.18 -10.66 3.41
N ILE A 17 -4.93 -11.52 4.41
CA ILE A 17 -3.75 -11.41 5.27
C ILE A 17 -2.47 -11.58 4.45
N LEU A 18 -2.44 -12.58 3.55
CA LEU A 18 -1.29 -12.82 2.68
C LEU A 18 -1.00 -11.61 1.77
N TYR A 19 -2.04 -10.98 1.22
CA TYR A 19 -1.91 -9.74 0.45
C TYR A 19 -1.24 -8.63 1.27
N ILE A 20 -1.70 -8.39 2.50
CA ILE A 20 -1.11 -7.37 3.39
C ILE A 20 0.36 -7.69 3.69
N ILE A 21 0.70 -8.96 3.90
CA ILE A 21 2.09 -9.38 4.14
C ILE A 21 2.96 -9.09 2.92
N ILE A 22 2.53 -9.48 1.73
CA ILE A 22 3.27 -9.24 0.48
C ILE A 22 3.38 -7.74 0.23
N GLU A 23 2.28 -6.99 0.34
CA GLU A 23 2.29 -5.54 0.14
C GLU A 23 3.22 -4.85 1.13
N THR A 24 3.19 -5.25 2.40
CA THR A 24 4.07 -4.66 3.42
C THR A 24 5.52 -5.06 3.17
N ALA A 25 5.81 -6.32 2.86
CA ALA A 25 7.16 -6.79 2.58
C ALA A 25 7.73 -6.13 1.32
N VAL A 26 6.91 -5.96 0.27
CA VAL A 26 7.30 -5.32 -0.98
C VAL A 26 7.41 -3.81 -0.81
N ARG A 27 6.40 -3.14 -0.26
CA ARG A 27 6.39 -1.68 -0.07
C ARG A 27 7.46 -1.26 0.94
N ARG A 28 7.57 -1.94 2.08
CA ARG A 28 8.58 -1.65 3.11
C ARG A 28 9.97 -2.13 2.69
N GLY A 29 10.06 -3.26 1.99
CA GLY A 29 11.31 -3.79 1.43
C GLY A 29 11.87 -2.91 0.33
N ILE A 30 11.07 -2.50 -0.67
CA ILE A 30 11.47 -1.53 -1.70
C ILE A 30 11.80 -0.18 -1.06
N ASN A 31 10.98 0.29 -0.12
CA ASN A 31 11.23 1.56 0.57
C ASN A 31 12.53 1.57 1.40
N SER A 32 12.93 0.41 1.92
CA SER A 32 14.18 0.23 2.68
C SER A 32 15.36 -0.18 1.80
N SER A 33 15.12 -0.51 0.52
CA SER A 33 16.13 -1.07 -0.38
C SER A 33 16.97 0.04 -1.01
N MET A 34 18.22 -0.32 -1.32
CA MET A 34 19.16 0.49 -2.10
C MET A 34 18.55 0.95 -3.43
N ILE A 35 17.63 0.17 -4.02
CA ILE A 35 16.89 0.55 -5.22
C ILE A 35 15.90 1.69 -4.96
N GLY A 36 15.21 1.69 -3.82
CA GLY A 36 14.26 2.73 -3.43
C GLY A 36 14.97 4.04 -3.11
N GLN A 37 16.11 3.96 -2.40
CA GLN A 37 16.98 5.12 -2.15
C GLN A 37 17.68 5.62 -3.42
N TYR A 38 18.06 4.73 -4.33
CA TYR A 38 18.64 5.09 -5.63
C TYR A 38 17.62 5.79 -6.52
N LEU A 39 16.38 5.31 -6.58
CA LEU A 39 15.27 5.98 -7.25
C LEU A 39 14.93 7.33 -6.60
N GLU A 40 14.92 7.41 -5.26
CA GLU A 40 14.71 8.66 -4.52
C GLU A 40 15.78 9.71 -4.86
N LYS A 41 17.06 9.31 -4.91
CA LYS A 41 18.17 10.20 -5.28
C LYS A 41 18.18 10.57 -6.76
N LYS A 42 17.80 9.65 -7.65
CA LYS A 42 17.87 9.86 -9.11
C LYS A 42 16.66 10.62 -9.66
N TYR A 43 15.48 10.46 -9.06
CA TYR A 43 14.22 11.05 -9.55
C TYR A 43 13.60 12.06 -8.58
N GLY A 44 14.22 12.38 -7.44
CA GLY A 44 13.72 13.42 -6.52
C GLY A 44 12.37 13.09 -5.87
N ILE A 45 12.05 11.80 -5.71
CA ILE A 45 10.72 11.28 -5.30
C ILE A 45 10.32 11.67 -3.85
N LYS A 46 11.18 12.39 -3.12
CA LYS A 46 10.81 13.01 -1.84
C LYS A 46 9.57 13.90 -1.98
N ASP A 47 9.43 14.58 -3.12
CA ASP A 47 8.30 15.47 -3.42
C ASP A 47 6.96 14.71 -3.58
N ILE A 48 6.97 13.48 -4.12
CA ILE A 48 5.73 12.70 -4.34
C ILE A 48 5.16 12.15 -3.02
N ARG A 49 6.00 11.93 -2.00
CA ARG A 49 5.55 11.44 -0.69
C ARG A 49 5.07 12.55 0.24
N GLU A 50 5.73 13.71 0.22
CA GLU A 50 5.30 14.89 0.98
C GLU A 50 4.09 15.58 0.32
N ASN A 51 3.97 15.51 -1.01
CA ASN A 51 2.80 15.97 -1.77
C ASN A 51 1.70 14.88 -1.91
N LYS A 52 1.74 13.82 -1.11
CA LYS A 52 0.51 13.05 -0.85
C LYS A 52 -0.26 13.69 0.30
N LYS A 53 -0.54 15.00 0.17
CA LYS A 53 -1.85 15.50 0.62
C LYS A 53 -2.86 14.56 -0.03
N SER A 54 -3.78 14.06 0.78
CA SER A 54 -4.80 13.14 0.31
C SER A 54 -5.38 13.70 -1.00
N PHE A 55 -5.59 12.88 -2.03
CA PHE A 55 -6.34 13.30 -3.22
C PHE A 55 -7.76 13.78 -2.85
N LEU A 56 -8.16 13.60 -1.59
CA LEU A 56 -9.39 14.04 -0.95
C LEU A 56 -9.23 15.27 -0.02
N ASP A 57 -8.02 15.82 0.16
CA ASP A 57 -7.75 17.07 0.91
C ASP A 57 -7.81 18.31 -0.01
N ASP A 58 -8.39 18.16 -1.21
CA ASP A 58 -8.77 19.30 -2.04
C ASP A 58 -10.04 19.90 -1.40
N ASP A 59 -9.86 20.48 -0.21
CA ASP A 59 -10.88 21.27 0.47
C ASP A 59 -11.35 22.32 -0.53
N LEU A 60 -12.62 22.19 -0.86
CA LEU A 60 -13.41 23.06 -1.72
C LEU A 60 -13.71 24.38 -0.99
N ASP A 61 -12.73 24.90 -0.26
CA ASP A 61 -12.79 26.17 0.46
C ASP A 61 -12.24 27.25 -0.48
N LYS A 62 -13.08 27.63 -1.44
CA LYS A 62 -12.83 28.78 -2.29
C LYS A 62 -13.90 29.83 -1.99
N ASP A 63 -13.49 30.91 -1.33
CA ASP A 63 -14.22 32.18 -1.21
C ASP A 63 -14.70 32.70 -2.58
#